data_AF-A0A1X7K5K0-F1
#
_entry.id   AF-A0A1X7K5K0-F1
#
_cell.length_a   1.000
_cell.length_b   1.000
_cell.length_c   1.000
_cell.angle_alpha   90.00
_cell.angle_beta   90.00
_cell.angle_gamma   90.00
#
_symmetry.space_group_name_H-M   'P 1'
#
loop_
_entity.id
_entity.type
_entity.pdbx_description
1 polymer ?
#
loop_
_entity_poly.entity_id
_entity_poly.type
_entity_poly.pdbx_seq_one_letter_code
_entity_poly.pdbx_strand_id
1 'polypeptide(L)'
;MDHIDRLLKTFEFEGWSGLTSSLFPSLKYSLTPLAISTSAISVITYKIFGLDVLATIAFVVVMVAEVFSGILASKVQKIDSSSLKMSRFSLKMACYLIMLFVSNAFAESFDGKGSSVGYWFFDWLHLFLAIHIATENIISIGENLGVISGKGKTYWIAQIQDKVNDLFKSSKSD
;
A
#
# COMPACT_ATOMS: atom_id res chain seq x y z
N MET A 1 -2.75 6.55 -53.59
CA MET A 1 -2.16 5.69 -52.53
C MET A 1 -1.16 6.55 -51.80
N ASP A 2 -1.34 6.71 -50.49
CA ASP A 2 -0.53 7.63 -49.69
C ASP A 2 0.94 7.21 -49.70
N HIS A 3 1.87 8.18 -49.75
CA HIS A 3 3.32 7.90 -49.77
C HIS A 3 3.77 7.06 -48.57
N ILE A 4 3.05 7.17 -47.46
CA ILE A 4 3.31 6.41 -46.24
C ILE A 4 2.97 4.93 -46.40
N ASP A 5 1.88 4.57 -47.07
CA ASP A 5 1.53 3.15 -47.28
C ASP A 5 2.58 2.42 -48.13
N ARG A 6 3.22 3.14 -49.06
CA ARG A 6 4.29 2.60 -49.90
C ARG A 6 5.57 2.37 -49.11
N LEU A 7 5.88 3.27 -48.16
CA LEU A 7 7.00 3.14 -47.24
C LEU A 7 6.79 1.98 -46.26
N LEU A 8 5.60 1.86 -45.67
CA LEU A 8 5.25 0.76 -44.76
C LEU A 8 5.40 -0.62 -45.43
N LYS A 9 5.00 -0.73 -46.70
CA LYS A 9 5.19 -1.96 -47.49
C LYS A 9 6.65 -2.31 -47.78
N THR A 10 7.56 -1.34 -47.79
CA THR A 10 9.00 -1.60 -47.95
C THR A 10 9.57 -2.31 -46.71
N PHE A 11 8.93 -2.13 -45.56
CA PHE A 11 9.24 -2.83 -44.31
C PHE A 11 8.31 -4.04 -44.06
N GLU A 12 7.65 -4.54 -45.11
CA GLU A 12 6.73 -5.70 -45.06
C GLU A 12 5.51 -5.53 -44.14
N PHE A 13 5.18 -4.30 -43.74
CA PHE A 13 3.94 -4.05 -43.01
C PHE A 13 2.77 -3.93 -43.99
N GLU A 14 1.67 -4.66 -43.71
CA GLU A 14 0.43 -4.62 -44.51
C GLU A 14 -0.33 -3.27 -44.41
N GLY A 15 0.26 -2.27 -43.75
CA GLY A 15 -0.29 -0.94 -43.52
C GLY A 15 -0.10 -0.52 -42.06
N TRP A 16 -0.75 0.57 -41.66
CA TRP A 16 -0.67 1.10 -40.30
C TRP A 16 -1.05 0.09 -39.21
N SER A 17 -2.01 -0.80 -39.48
CA SER A 17 -2.42 -1.88 -38.56
C SER A 17 -1.29 -2.90 -38.31
N GLY A 18 -0.53 -3.25 -39.35
CA GLY A 18 0.61 -4.16 -39.23
C GLY A 18 1.75 -3.55 -38.42
N LEU A 19 2.01 -2.26 -38.63
CA LEU A 19 3.01 -1.52 -37.86
C LEU A 19 2.62 -1.39 -36.38
N THR A 20 1.36 -1.03 -36.07
CA THR A 20 0.93 -0.87 -34.67
C THR A 20 0.90 -2.20 -33.91
N SER A 21 0.53 -3.30 -34.57
CA SER A 21 0.59 -4.65 -34.00
C SER A 21 2.04 -5.09 -33.70
N SER A 22 3.00 -4.65 -34.52
CA SER A 22 4.44 -4.90 -34.31
C SER A 22 5.04 -4.04 -33.19
N LEU A 23 4.71 -2.73 -33.15
CA LEU A 23 5.18 -1.80 -32.13
C LEU A 23 4.58 -2.07 -30.75
N PHE A 24 3.35 -2.59 -30.71
CA PHE A 24 2.63 -2.87 -29.46
C PHE A 24 2.11 -4.32 -29.44
N PRO A 25 2.99 -5.33 -29.34
CA PRO A 25 2.59 -6.74 -29.30
C PRO A 25 1.63 -7.04 -28.15
N SER A 26 1.69 -6.28 -27.07
CA SER A 26 0.79 -6.38 -25.91
C SER A 26 -0.68 -6.10 -26.23
N LEU A 27 -0.99 -5.36 -27.31
CA LEU A 27 -2.36 -5.14 -27.79
C LEU A 27 -2.94 -6.44 -28.38
N LYS A 28 -2.09 -7.26 -28.99
CA LYS A 28 -2.47 -8.58 -29.54
C LYS A 28 -2.89 -9.57 -28.44
N TYR A 29 -2.37 -9.40 -27.23
CA TYR A 29 -2.66 -10.26 -26.07
C TYR A 29 -3.63 -9.62 -25.07
N SER A 30 -4.22 -8.45 -25.37
CA SER A 30 -5.09 -7.69 -24.45
C SER A 30 -4.44 -7.36 -23.09
N LEU A 31 -3.10 -7.37 -23.01
CA LEU A 31 -2.36 -7.06 -21.79
C LEU A 31 -2.09 -5.56 -21.64
N THR A 32 -2.17 -4.79 -22.73
CA THR A 32 -1.94 -3.34 -22.71
C THR A 32 -2.86 -2.57 -21.76
N PRO A 33 -4.18 -2.81 -21.70
CA PRO A 33 -5.05 -2.10 -20.76
C PRO A 33 -4.70 -2.39 -19.29
N LEU A 34 -4.33 -3.65 -18.99
CA LEU A 34 -3.88 -4.06 -17.66
C LEU A 34 -2.53 -3.42 -17.28
N ALA A 35 -1.57 -3.42 -18.21
CA ALA A 35 -0.26 -2.80 -17.98
C ALA A 35 -0.35 -1.28 -17.79
N ILE A 36 -1.19 -0.59 -18.58
CA ILE A 36 -1.39 0.85 -18.45
C ILE A 36 -2.09 1.18 -17.13
N SER A 37 -3.17 0.46 -16.78
CA SER A 37 -3.90 0.70 -15.53
C SER A 37 -3.05 0.45 -14.29
N THR A 38 -2.32 -0.66 -14.24
CA THR A 38 -1.43 -0.97 -13.11
C THR A 38 -0.30 0.06 -12.96
N SER A 39 0.28 0.52 -14.07
CA SER A 39 1.30 1.57 -14.07
C SER A 39 0.74 2.94 -13.66
N ALA A 40 -0.47 3.28 -14.10
CA ALA A 40 -1.11 4.53 -13.70
C ALA A 40 -1.44 4.52 -12.20
N ILE A 41 -1.98 3.41 -11.69
CA ILE A 41 -2.30 3.26 -10.26
C ILE A 41 -1.03 3.37 -9.42
N SER A 42 0.07 2.70 -9.80
CA SER A 42 1.31 2.77 -9.01
C SER A 42 1.87 4.19 -8.92
N VAL A 43 1.88 4.94 -10.01
CA VAL A 43 2.34 6.34 -10.03
C VAL A 43 1.42 7.23 -9.19
N ILE A 44 0.10 7.06 -9.31
CA ILE A 44 -0.88 7.82 -8.53
C ILE A 44 -0.70 7.53 -7.04
N THR A 45 -0.57 6.26 -6.65
CA THR A 45 -0.39 5.87 -5.25
C THR A 45 0.91 6.44 -4.68
N TYR A 46 2.02 6.33 -5.42
CA TYR A 46 3.29 6.92 -5.00
C TYR A 46 3.18 8.44 -4.84
N LYS A 47 2.58 9.13 -5.81
CA LYS A 47 2.47 10.60 -5.76
C LYS A 47 1.51 11.11 -4.69
N ILE A 48 0.46 10.37 -4.37
CA ILE A 48 -0.50 10.76 -3.32
C ILE A 48 0.05 10.38 -1.95
N PHE A 49 0.43 9.12 -1.75
CA PHE A 49 0.70 8.56 -0.43
C PHE A 49 2.18 8.37 -0.12
N GLY A 50 3.11 8.64 -1.03
CA GLY A 50 4.54 8.43 -0.80
C GLY A 50 4.97 6.97 -0.70
N LEU A 51 4.06 6.02 -1.00
CA LEU A 51 4.31 4.59 -0.88
C LEU A 51 4.73 4.01 -2.24
N ASP A 52 5.84 3.27 -2.24
CA ASP A 52 6.20 2.46 -3.40
C ASP A 52 5.22 1.29 -3.61
N VAL A 53 5.41 0.54 -4.71
CA VAL A 53 4.52 -0.58 -5.06
C VAL A 53 4.52 -1.66 -3.98
N LEU A 54 5.66 -1.97 -3.39
CA LEU A 54 5.78 -3.04 -2.41
C LEU A 54 5.14 -2.65 -1.07
N ALA A 55 5.40 -1.43 -0.60
CA ALA A 55 4.80 -0.84 0.59
C ALA A 55 3.28 -0.71 0.43
N THR A 56 2.80 -0.34 -0.76
CA THR A 56 1.38 -0.31 -1.08
C THR A 56 0.74 -1.69 -0.96
N ILE A 57 1.38 -2.72 -1.54
CA ILE A 57 0.89 -4.10 -1.43
C ILE A 57 0.86 -4.56 0.02
N ALA A 58 1.94 -4.31 0.78
CA ALA A 58 2.01 -4.64 2.20
C ALA A 58 0.90 -3.94 3.00
N PHE A 59 0.66 -2.65 2.74
CA PHE A 59 -0.41 -1.89 3.37
C PHE A 59 -1.79 -2.49 3.06
N VAL A 60 -2.08 -2.80 1.80
CA VAL A 60 -3.34 -3.47 1.42
C VAL A 60 -3.50 -4.82 2.13
N VAL A 61 -2.47 -5.65 2.17
CA VAL A 61 -2.49 -6.95 2.86
C VAL A 61 -2.80 -6.78 4.34
N VAL A 62 -2.18 -5.81 5.00
CA VAL A 62 -2.40 -5.50 6.41
C VAL A 62 -3.85 -5.03 6.65
N MET A 63 -4.39 -4.13 5.81
CA MET A 63 -5.77 -3.67 5.94
C MET A 63 -6.77 -4.83 5.75
N VAL A 64 -6.52 -5.69 4.76
CA VAL A 64 -7.33 -6.88 4.51
C VAL A 64 -7.29 -7.80 5.74
N ALA A 65 -6.10 -8.07 6.28
CA ALA A 65 -5.93 -8.89 7.47
C ALA A 65 -6.65 -8.31 8.71
N GLU A 66 -6.61 -6.99 8.91
CA GLU A 66 -7.33 -6.34 10.01
C GLU A 66 -8.85 -6.51 9.88
N VAL A 67 -9.42 -6.31 8.69
CA VAL A 67 -10.86 -6.50 8.45
C VAL A 67 -11.26 -7.96 8.66
N PHE A 68 -10.55 -8.90 8.04
CA PHE A 68 -10.89 -10.33 8.14
C PHE A 68 -10.75 -10.84 9.58
N SER A 69 -9.65 -10.49 10.27
CA SER A 69 -9.46 -10.86 11.67
C SER A 69 -10.52 -10.23 12.58
N GLY A 70 -10.93 -8.97 12.35
CA GLY A 70 -11.98 -8.30 13.12
C GLY A 70 -13.37 -8.92 12.94
N ILE A 71 -13.71 -9.35 11.72
CA ILE A 71 -14.95 -10.07 11.42
C ILE A 71 -14.96 -11.43 12.11
N LEU A 72 -13.87 -12.19 12.01
CA LEU A 72 -13.74 -13.50 12.65
C LEU A 72 -13.81 -13.39 14.18
N ALA A 73 -13.08 -12.44 14.76
CA ALA A 73 -13.11 -12.17 16.20
C ALA A 73 -14.51 -11.77 16.71
N SER A 74 -15.28 -11.02 15.90
CA SER A 74 -16.66 -10.66 16.23
C SER A 74 -17.60 -11.88 16.21
N LYS A 75 -17.44 -12.77 15.22
CA LYS A 75 -18.19 -14.03 15.16
C LYS A 75 -17.88 -14.94 16.36
N VAL A 76 -16.61 -15.09 16.73
CA VAL A 76 -16.19 -15.90 17.90
C VAL A 76 -16.80 -15.38 19.20
N GLN A 77 -16.86 -14.06 19.37
CA GLN A 77 -17.47 -13.43 20.55
C GLN A 77 -19.01 -13.44 20.53
N LYS A 78 -19.66 -13.91 19.46
CA LYS A 78 -21.12 -13.82 19.23
C LYS A 78 -21.68 -12.41 19.40
N ILE A 79 -20.84 -11.40 19.16
CA ILE A 79 -21.28 -10.00 19.15
C ILE A 79 -21.65 -9.70 17.70
N ASP A 80 -22.87 -9.23 17.47
CA ASP A 80 -23.28 -8.79 16.13
C ASP A 80 -22.22 -7.86 15.56
N SER A 81 -21.84 -8.15 14.30
CA SER A 81 -20.91 -7.31 13.55
C SER A 81 -21.64 -6.02 13.20
N SER A 82 -21.80 -5.15 14.19
CA SER A 82 -22.49 -3.88 14.09
C SER A 82 -21.78 -3.00 13.06
N SER A 83 -22.56 -2.29 12.25
CA SER A 83 -22.09 -1.24 11.33
C SER A 83 -21.13 -0.24 12.00
N LEU A 84 -21.25 -0.04 13.32
CA LEU A 84 -20.37 0.82 14.11
C LEU A 84 -18.92 0.31 14.17
N LYS A 85 -18.69 -1.01 14.24
CA LYS A 85 -17.32 -1.57 14.26
C LYS A 85 -16.63 -1.38 12.91
N MET A 86 -17.35 -1.65 11.82
CA MET A 86 -16.86 -1.39 10.47
C MET A 86 -16.65 0.10 10.20
N SER A 87 -17.54 0.96 10.71
CA SER A 87 -17.39 2.42 10.61
C SER A 87 -16.12 2.93 11.31
N ARG A 88 -15.79 2.40 12.50
CA ARG A 88 -14.54 2.74 13.21
C ARG A 88 -13.30 2.35 12.41
N PHE A 89 -13.32 1.19 11.76
CA PHE A 89 -12.24 0.77 10.87
C PHE A 89 -12.10 1.71 9.67
N SER A 90 -13.19 2.02 8.97
CA SER A 90 -13.16 2.92 7.81
C SER A 90 -12.69 4.33 8.19
N LEU A 91 -13.11 4.85 9.33
CA LEU A 91 -12.65 6.14 9.85
C LEU A 91 -11.14 6.11 10.15
N LYS A 92 -10.67 5.06 10.82
CA LYS A 92 -9.23 4.85 11.09
C LYS A 92 -8.43 4.85 9.79
N MET A 93 -8.88 4.08 8.80
CA MET A 93 -8.25 4.01 7.48
C MET A 93 -8.23 5.38 6.78
N ALA A 94 -9.33 6.11 6.80
CA ALA A 94 -9.39 7.47 6.24
C ALA A 94 -8.38 8.40 6.92
N CYS A 95 -8.26 8.36 8.25
CA CYS A 95 -7.26 9.13 8.98
C CYS A 95 -5.82 8.75 8.58
N TYR A 96 -5.52 7.46 8.45
CA TYR A 96 -4.21 6.98 8.00
C TYR A 96 -3.86 7.48 6.60
N LEU A 97 -4.78 7.34 5.64
CA LEU A 97 -4.60 7.84 4.28
C LEU A 97 -4.40 9.36 4.23
N ILE A 98 -5.15 10.12 5.02
CA ILE A 98 -5.00 11.58 5.12
C ILE A 98 -3.63 11.95 5.69
N MET A 99 -3.17 11.29 6.76
CA MET A 99 -1.87 11.57 7.35
C MET A 99 -0.70 11.28 6.40
N LEU A 100 -0.76 10.15 5.68
CA LEU A 100 0.22 9.80 4.65
C LEU A 100 0.20 10.82 3.49
N PHE A 101 -1.01 11.17 3.03
CA PHE A 101 -1.17 12.16 1.96
C PHE A 101 -0.61 13.53 2.36
N VAL A 102 -1.00 14.06 3.52
CA VAL A 102 -0.57 15.39 3.96
C VAL A 102 0.95 15.42 4.16
N SER A 103 1.54 14.44 4.83
CA SER A 103 3.00 14.42 5.03
C SER A 103 3.77 14.34 3.70
N ASN A 104 3.35 13.47 2.78
CA ASN A 104 3.99 13.33 1.46
C ASN A 104 3.80 14.59 0.58
N ALA A 105 2.58 15.12 0.52
CA ALA A 105 2.27 16.30 -0.28
C ALA A 105 3.07 17.53 0.18
N PHE A 106 3.26 17.69 1.49
CA PHE A 106 4.10 18.76 2.02
C PHE A 106 5.59 18.54 1.70
N ALA A 107 6.10 17.31 1.81
CA ALA A 107 7.48 16.99 1.44
C ALA A 107 7.76 17.38 -0.03
N GLU A 108 6.93 16.89 -0.96
CA GLU A 108 7.05 17.20 -2.40
C GLU A 108 6.86 18.72 -2.68
N SER A 109 5.98 19.40 -1.93
CA SER A 109 5.80 20.85 -2.07
C SER A 109 7.06 21.65 -1.68
N PHE A 110 7.79 21.22 -0.66
CA PHE A 110 9.02 21.88 -0.24
C PHE A 110 10.21 21.53 -1.12
N ASP A 111 10.28 20.29 -1.63
CA ASP A 111 11.27 19.88 -2.61
C ASP A 111 11.16 20.71 -3.89
N GLY A 112 9.94 20.84 -4.44
CA GLY A 112 9.68 21.68 -5.63
C GLY A 112 9.97 23.17 -5.44
N LYS A 113 10.03 23.67 -4.19
CA LYS A 113 10.42 25.05 -3.86
C LYS A 113 11.92 25.21 -3.58
N GLY A 114 12.69 24.12 -3.60
CA GLY A 114 14.12 24.12 -3.26
C GLY A 114 14.42 24.28 -1.77
N SER A 115 13.44 24.03 -0.89
CA SER A 115 13.63 24.12 0.57
C SER A 115 14.02 22.75 1.13
N SER A 116 15.32 22.50 1.24
CA SER A 116 15.85 21.22 1.73
C SER A 116 15.45 20.90 3.17
N VAL A 117 15.34 21.92 4.03
CA VAL A 117 14.94 21.75 5.44
C VAL A 117 13.47 21.34 5.55
N GLY A 118 12.60 21.99 4.77
CA GLY A 118 11.17 21.65 4.75
C GLY A 118 10.94 20.25 4.21
N TYR A 119 11.60 19.89 3.11
CA TYR A 119 11.54 18.55 2.54
C TYR A 119 11.97 17.50 3.57
N TRP A 120 13.17 17.64 4.16
CA TRP A 120 13.70 16.68 5.13
C TRP A 120 12.78 16.46 6.33
N PHE A 121 12.19 17.53 6.87
CA PHE A 121 11.27 17.44 8.00
C PHE A 121 10.00 16.64 7.65
N PHE A 122 9.36 16.96 6.53
CA PHE A 122 8.12 16.29 6.13
C PHE A 122 8.35 14.87 5.60
N ASP A 123 9.50 14.61 4.97
CA ASP A 123 9.93 13.27 4.55
C ASP A 123 10.18 12.36 5.76
N TRP A 124 10.90 12.86 6.77
CA TRP A 124 11.06 12.14 8.04
C TRP A 124 9.73 11.89 8.75
N LEU A 125 8.85 12.90 8.80
CA LEU A 125 7.51 12.77 9.39
C LEU A 125 6.67 11.72 8.63
N HIS A 126 6.77 11.71 7.30
CA HIS A 126 6.09 10.74 6.45
C HIS A 126 6.55 9.31 6.78
N LEU A 127 7.86 9.08 6.84
CA LEU A 127 8.45 7.80 7.23
C LEU A 127 7.99 7.37 8.62
N PHE A 128 8.03 8.29 9.60
CA PHE A 128 7.57 8.02 10.96
C PHE A 128 6.10 7.60 10.99
N LEU A 129 5.22 8.32 10.30
CA LEU A 129 3.80 8.00 10.21
C LEU A 129 3.55 6.65 9.55
N ALA A 130 4.26 6.33 8.47
CA ALA A 130 4.15 5.03 7.80
C ALA A 130 4.49 3.86 8.74
N ILE A 131 5.60 3.98 9.49
CA ILE A 131 6.02 2.97 10.48
C ILE A 131 4.99 2.87 11.62
N HIS A 132 4.52 4.00 12.13
CA HIS A 132 3.52 4.04 13.19
C HIS A 132 2.21 3.37 12.75
N ILE A 133 1.72 3.69 11.56
CA ILE A 133 0.50 3.10 10.99
C ILE A 133 0.66 1.59 10.81
N ALA A 134 1.81 1.14 10.28
CA ALA A 134 2.08 -0.30 10.14
C ALA A 134 2.05 -1.01 11.51
N THR A 135 2.69 -0.41 12.52
CA THR A 135 2.75 -0.96 13.89
C THR A 135 1.36 -1.05 14.52
N GLU A 136 0.55 0.01 14.44
CA GLU A 136 -0.83 0.04 14.96
C GLU A 136 -1.71 -1.05 14.33
N ASN A 137 -1.59 -1.26 13.02
CA ASN A 137 -2.36 -2.31 12.36
C ASN A 137 -1.91 -3.71 12.77
N ILE A 138 -0.60 -3.95 12.95
CA ILE A 138 -0.07 -5.24 13.45
C ILE A 138 -0.60 -5.51 14.86
N ILE A 139 -0.61 -4.51 15.73
CA ILE A 139 -1.16 -4.63 17.09
C ILE A 139 -2.66 -4.97 17.03
N SER A 140 -3.43 -4.23 16.22
CA SER A 140 -4.88 -4.45 16.03
C SER A 140 -5.19 -5.88 15.56
N ILE A 141 -4.41 -6.40 14.59
CA ILE A 141 -4.51 -7.79 14.13
C ILE A 141 -4.17 -8.76 15.27
N GLY A 142 -3.10 -8.50 16.03
CA GLY A 142 -2.71 -9.31 17.19
C GLY A 142 -3.81 -9.42 18.24
N GLU A 143 -4.51 -8.31 18.53
CA GLU A 143 -5.66 -8.31 19.44
C GLU A 143 -6.79 -9.20 18.93
N ASN A 144 -7.14 -9.09 17.65
CA ASN A 144 -8.17 -9.90 17.03
C ASN A 144 -7.80 -11.40 17.04
N LEU A 145 -6.55 -11.73 16.74
CA LEU A 145 -6.04 -13.12 16.81
C LEU A 145 -6.06 -13.68 18.23
N GLY A 146 -5.78 -12.85 19.24
CA GLY A 146 -5.83 -13.24 20.65
C GLY A 146 -7.25 -13.63 21.09
N VAL A 147 -8.24 -12.87 20.63
CA VAL A 147 -9.66 -13.20 20.81
C VAL A 147 -10.02 -14.49 20.08
N ILE A 148 -9.67 -14.63 18.81
CA ILE A 148 -9.99 -15.83 18.01
C ILE A 148 -9.42 -17.09 18.67
N SER A 149 -8.23 -16.98 19.27
CA SER A 149 -7.55 -18.10 19.95
C SER A 149 -8.08 -18.37 21.36
N GLY A 150 -9.02 -17.58 21.89
CA GLY A 150 -9.49 -17.67 23.26
C GLY A 150 -8.45 -17.30 24.33
N LYS A 151 -7.31 -16.72 23.94
CA LYS A 151 -6.18 -16.40 24.83
C LYS A 151 -6.24 -14.98 25.42
N GLY A 152 -7.26 -14.20 25.05
CA GLY A 152 -7.41 -12.80 25.44
C GLY A 152 -6.67 -11.85 24.48
N LYS A 153 -7.10 -10.57 24.46
CA LYS A 153 -6.63 -9.56 23.48
C LYS A 153 -5.13 -9.30 23.54
N THR A 154 -4.55 -9.25 24.73
CA THR A 154 -3.16 -8.83 24.94
C THR A 154 -2.14 -9.96 24.79
N TYR A 155 -2.57 -11.22 24.59
CA TYR A 155 -1.69 -12.38 24.62
C TYR A 155 -0.55 -12.30 23.58
N TRP A 156 -0.89 -12.01 22.32
CA TRP A 156 0.12 -11.92 21.26
C TRP A 156 0.98 -10.67 21.38
N ILE A 157 0.43 -9.58 21.93
CA ILE A 157 1.17 -8.35 22.20
C ILE A 157 2.25 -8.61 23.26
N ALA A 158 1.89 -9.29 24.35
CA ALA A 158 2.83 -9.65 25.41
C ALA A 158 3.96 -10.55 24.90
N GLN A 159 3.64 -11.56 24.08
CA GLN A 159 4.65 -12.42 23.42
C GLN A 159 5.64 -11.63 22.55
N ILE A 160 5.15 -10.65 21.80
CA ILE A 160 6.02 -9.78 20.98
C ILE A 160 6.90 -8.92 21.89
N GLN A 161 6.34 -8.31 22.94
CA GLN A 161 7.10 -7.51 23.91
C GLN A 161 8.19 -8.33 24.59
N ASP A 162 7.89 -9.55 25.03
CA ASP A 162 8.85 -10.43 25.69
C ASP A 162 10.01 -10.79 24.75
N LYS A 163 9.71 -11.18 23.50
CA LYS A 163 10.74 -11.48 22.50
C LYS A 163 11.62 -10.28 22.16
N VAL A 164 11.03 -9.09 22.04
CA VAL A 164 11.79 -7.86 21.77
C VAL A 164 12.69 -7.52 22.96
N ASN A 165 12.18 -7.62 24.19
CA ASN A 165 12.97 -7.39 25.40
C ASN A 165 14.12 -8.39 25.54
N ASP A 166 13.92 -9.65 25.17
CA ASP A 166 14.97 -10.67 25.19
C ASP A 166 16.07 -10.39 24.16
N LEU A 167 15.71 -9.94 22.94
CA LEU A 167 16.69 -9.51 21.93
C LEU A 167 17.53 -8.32 22.41
N PHE A 168 16.91 -7.32 23.04
CA PHE A 168 17.63 -6.16 23.58
C PHE A 168 18.52 -6.51 24.78
N LYS A 169 18.15 -7.51 25.58
CA LYS A 169 19.00 -8.02 26.66
C LYS A 169 20.20 -8.79 26.09
N SER A 170 19.99 -9.65 25.10
CA SER A 170 21.06 -10.41 24.44
C SER A 170 22.06 -9.50 23.71
N SER A 171 21.61 -8.38 23.14
CA SER A 171 22.49 -7.40 22.48
C SER A 171 23.34 -6.57 23.44
N LYS A 172 23.01 -6.56 24.74
CA LYS A 172 23.78 -5.83 25.78
C LYS A 172 24.78 -6.71 26.53
N SER A 173 24.79 -8.01 26.28
CA SER A 173 25.72 -8.97 26.90
C SER A 173 26.96 -9.27 26.07
N ASP A 174 27.09 -8.65 24.88
CA ASP A 174 28.27 -8.64 24.01
C ASP A 174 28.93 -7.25 24.04
#